data_AF-A0A2N2SK92-F1
#
_entry.id   AF-A0A2N2SK92-F1
#
_cell.length_a   1.000
_cell.length_b   1.000
_cell.length_c   1.000
_cell.angle_alpha   90.00
_cell.angle_beta   90.00
_cell.angle_gamma   90.00
#
_symmetry.space_group_name_H-M   'P 1'
#
loop_
_entity.id
_entity.type
_entity.pdbx_description
1 polymer ?
#
loop_
_entity_poly.entity_id
_entity_poly.type
_entity_poly.pdbx_seq_one_letter_code
_entity_poly.pdbx_strand_id
1 'polypeptide(L)'
;MLFGLISGSYNKSMSGGVLRKVVSSFKNEVDTSTGQFTTSATIVNALNSLRIRDFNNSRNDNAYRGGWVTTRAMKEGEFVDWGNPTGEMMYEALRYFAGKKSATSDFSTSGSYDADIGLSAATWDDPYQSSSAAAAQWCARPNMLVVSGINPSFDSDQLPGTSFGSFSGDMSGMNVSDIANSITAGESGIAGSRYIGQVGTNYDGAPTAKTVTTLGNIRGLAPEEPTKQGSFYSASVAHFGKANSVRSDLKGTQTVDTYAVVLSSPLPRIEAKTSSGSRITVVPFAKSVGGSSISNSKGSFQPTNQIVDFYVDTIANSSGASGADYDASINSGRYYAKFRINFEDVEQGADHDMDAIVVYEISAEANGELRVKLTPEYQAGGIQHSMGYVISGTSKDGVYLVVQDENTNRYYHLNVPPGM
;
A
#
# COMPACT_ATOMS: atom_id res chain seq x y z
N MET A 1 -17.80 17.40 20.24
CA MET A 1 -17.45 16.94 18.89
C MET A 1 -17.97 15.52 18.72
N LEU A 2 -18.46 15.19 17.53
CA LEU A 2 -19.00 13.86 17.23
C LEU A 2 -17.97 13.08 16.41
N PHE A 3 -17.79 11.79 16.73
CA PHE A 3 -16.88 10.90 16.04
C PHE A 3 -17.54 9.54 15.81
N GLY A 4 -17.21 8.93 14.70
CA GLY A 4 -17.45 7.52 14.40
C GLY A 4 -16.13 6.87 13.96
N LEU A 5 -16.17 5.56 13.72
CA LEU A 5 -15.00 4.82 13.26
C LEU A 5 -15.42 3.82 12.18
N ILE A 6 -14.74 3.88 11.04
CA ILE A 6 -14.67 2.81 10.05
C ILE A 6 -13.23 2.30 10.05
N SER A 7 -13.04 0.99 10.02
CA SER A 7 -11.72 0.36 9.90
C SER A 7 -11.76 -0.73 8.82
N GLY A 8 -10.58 -1.20 8.41
CA GLY A 8 -10.48 -2.50 7.74
C GLY A 8 -10.97 -3.64 8.65
N SER A 9 -11.05 -4.84 8.08
CA SER A 9 -11.44 -6.04 8.81
C SER A 9 -10.55 -7.22 8.44
N TYR A 10 -10.43 -8.20 9.33
CA TYR A 10 -9.68 -9.42 9.09
C TYR A 10 -10.54 -10.44 8.33
N ASN A 11 -11.87 -10.38 8.47
CA ASN A 11 -12.79 -11.21 7.68
C ASN A 11 -12.86 -10.77 6.21
N LYS A 12 -12.69 -9.47 5.96
CA LYS A 12 -12.70 -8.80 4.65
C LYS A 12 -11.48 -7.90 4.52
N SER A 13 -10.29 -8.50 4.45
CA SER A 13 -9.02 -7.75 4.52
C SER A 13 -8.64 -7.06 3.22
N MET A 14 -9.27 -7.46 2.11
CA MET A 14 -9.01 -6.96 0.76
C MET A 14 -10.21 -6.23 0.18
N SER A 15 -11.24 -5.98 1.00
CA SER A 15 -12.49 -5.35 0.61
C SER A 15 -12.89 -4.28 1.64
N GLY A 16 -13.59 -3.25 1.19
CA GLY A 16 -14.00 -2.05 1.95
C GLY A 16 -14.46 -2.20 3.40
N GLY A 17 -14.49 -1.07 4.08
CA GLY A 17 -14.44 -0.99 5.55
C GLY A 17 -15.71 -1.34 6.32
N VAL A 18 -15.52 -1.61 7.61
CA VAL A 18 -16.58 -1.92 8.55
C VAL A 18 -16.79 -0.74 9.50
N LEU A 19 -18.02 -0.27 9.62
CA LEU A 19 -18.41 0.67 10.67
C LEU A 19 -18.26 0.00 12.05
N ARG A 20 -17.30 0.47 12.84
CA ARG A 20 -17.03 0.00 14.21
C ARG A 20 -17.78 0.83 15.26
N LYS A 21 -18.03 2.11 14.96
CA LYS A 21 -18.84 3.00 15.80
C LYS A 21 -19.60 4.01 14.96
N VAL A 22 -20.90 4.13 15.19
CA VAL A 22 -21.73 5.22 14.67
C VAL A 22 -21.24 6.58 15.19
N VAL A 23 -21.48 7.63 14.42
CA VAL A 23 -21.11 8.99 14.84
C VAL A 23 -21.89 9.36 16.10
N SER A 24 -21.17 9.72 17.15
CA SER A 24 -21.74 10.10 18.45
C SER A 24 -20.76 10.95 19.25
N SER A 25 -21.20 11.50 20.38
CA SER A 25 -20.34 12.33 21.23
C SER A 25 -19.11 11.56 21.74
N PHE A 26 -17.91 12.10 21.51
CA PHE A 26 -16.66 11.53 22.06
C PHE A 26 -16.62 11.55 23.59
N LYS A 27 -17.49 12.32 24.26
CA LYS A 27 -17.60 12.28 25.72
C LYS A 27 -17.93 10.89 26.24
N ASN A 28 -18.52 10.02 25.42
CA ASN A 28 -18.83 8.65 25.81
C ASN A 28 -17.58 7.73 25.81
N GLU A 29 -16.45 8.21 25.31
CA GLU A 29 -15.17 7.48 25.29
C GLU A 29 -14.30 7.82 26.53
N VAL A 30 -14.58 8.92 27.24
CA VAL A 30 -13.71 9.47 28.29
C VAL A 30 -14.51 9.76 29.56
N ASP A 31 -13.99 9.32 30.71
CA ASP A 31 -14.49 9.76 32.01
C ASP A 31 -14.17 11.24 32.21
N THR A 32 -15.21 12.07 32.31
CA THR A 32 -15.05 13.53 32.39
C THR A 32 -14.49 14.03 33.72
N SER A 33 -14.46 13.18 34.75
CA SER A 33 -13.89 13.50 36.05
C SER A 33 -12.40 13.17 36.15
N THR A 34 -11.95 12.11 35.47
CA THR A 34 -10.56 11.62 35.54
C THR A 34 -9.75 11.89 34.28
N GLY A 35 -10.39 12.13 33.14
CA GLY A 35 -9.75 12.25 31.83
C GLY A 35 -9.28 10.92 31.24
N GLN A 36 -9.58 9.78 31.88
CA GLN A 36 -9.21 8.45 31.42
C GLN A 36 -10.22 7.90 30.42
N PHE A 37 -9.76 7.06 29.49
CA PHE A 37 -10.68 6.33 28.61
C PHE A 37 -11.54 5.36 29.42
N THR A 38 -12.83 5.30 29.09
CA THR A 38 -13.74 4.35 29.73
C THR A 38 -13.47 2.93 29.23
N THR A 39 -13.83 1.91 30.02
CA THR A 39 -13.74 0.51 29.58
C THR A 39 -14.59 0.22 28.34
N SER A 40 -15.64 1.03 28.11
CA SER A 40 -16.53 0.97 26.95
C SER A 40 -16.14 1.92 25.81
N ALA A 41 -14.93 2.48 25.82
CA ALA A 41 -14.44 3.38 24.79
C ALA A 41 -14.27 2.65 23.44
N THR A 42 -15.35 2.58 22.64
CA THR A 42 -15.43 1.75 21.43
C THR A 42 -14.37 2.12 20.40
N ILE A 43 -14.12 3.42 20.15
CA ILE A 43 -13.11 3.84 19.17
C ILE A 43 -11.72 3.42 19.66
N VAL A 44 -11.42 3.71 20.91
CA VAL A 44 -10.11 3.43 21.52
C VAL A 44 -9.84 1.94 21.56
N ASN A 45 -10.81 1.15 22.01
CA ASN A 45 -10.70 -0.30 22.08
C ASN A 45 -10.53 -0.93 20.69
N ALA A 46 -11.29 -0.48 19.69
CA ALA A 46 -11.17 -1.00 18.33
C ALA A 46 -9.79 -0.72 17.73
N LEU A 47 -9.24 0.49 17.93
CA LEU A 47 -7.88 0.82 17.47
C LEU A 47 -6.82 0.03 18.24
N ASN A 48 -6.97 -0.15 19.55
CA ASN A 48 -6.06 -0.94 20.38
C ASN A 48 -6.10 -2.45 20.08
N SER A 49 -7.19 -2.92 19.48
CA SER A 49 -7.36 -4.31 19.06
C SER A 49 -6.59 -4.68 17.79
N LEU A 50 -6.25 -3.70 16.94
CA LEU A 50 -5.51 -3.93 15.70
C LEU A 50 -4.11 -4.47 16.00
N ARG A 51 -3.76 -5.60 15.39
CA ARG A 51 -2.49 -6.33 15.60
C ARG A 51 -2.24 -7.35 14.51
N ILE A 52 -1.00 -7.80 14.35
CA ILE A 52 -0.72 -9.01 13.57
C ILE A 52 -1.42 -10.19 14.27
N ARG A 53 -2.29 -10.91 13.56
CA ARG A 53 -3.18 -11.94 14.11
C ARG A 53 -2.67 -13.35 13.84
N ASP A 54 -2.19 -13.66 12.64
CA ASP A 54 -1.92 -15.03 12.21
C ASP A 54 -0.47 -15.49 12.38
N PHE A 55 0.45 -14.59 12.67
CA PHE A 55 1.84 -14.96 12.98
C PHE A 55 1.91 -15.82 14.24
N ASN A 56 2.54 -16.98 14.14
CA ASN A 56 2.72 -17.97 15.20
C ASN A 56 1.40 -18.38 15.90
N ASN A 57 0.27 -18.23 15.22
CA ASN A 57 -1.05 -18.46 15.80
C ASN A 57 -1.49 -19.92 15.62
N SER A 58 -1.28 -20.72 16.68
CA SER A 58 -1.38 -22.20 16.70
C SER A 58 -0.22 -22.90 15.96
N ARG A 59 0.91 -22.22 15.82
CA ARG A 59 2.15 -22.75 15.25
C ARG A 59 3.27 -22.72 16.29
N ASN A 60 4.36 -23.42 16.01
CA ASN A 60 5.54 -23.51 16.86
C ASN A 60 6.85 -23.31 16.10
N ASP A 61 6.76 -22.93 14.84
CA ASP A 61 7.86 -22.78 13.89
C ASP A 61 8.00 -21.34 13.38
N ASN A 62 7.44 -20.36 14.12
CA ASN A 62 7.51 -18.94 13.80
C ASN A 62 7.00 -18.57 12.40
N ALA A 63 5.96 -19.25 11.92
CA ALA A 63 5.32 -18.91 10.65
C ALA A 63 3.90 -18.38 10.83
N TYR A 64 3.38 -17.76 9.78
CA TYR A 64 1.96 -17.43 9.65
C TYR A 64 1.11 -18.69 9.48
N ARG A 65 -0.14 -18.61 9.93
CA ARG A 65 -1.14 -19.67 9.72
C ARG A 65 -1.40 -19.93 8.24
N GLY A 66 -1.45 -18.86 7.44
CA GLY A 66 -1.48 -18.95 5.97
C GLY A 66 -0.11 -19.33 5.42
N GLY A 67 -0.07 -20.26 4.46
CA GLY A 67 1.16 -20.77 3.85
C GLY A 67 1.62 -20.00 2.61
N TRP A 68 2.36 -20.68 1.72
CA TRP A 68 2.95 -20.08 0.53
C TRP A 68 1.94 -20.03 -0.63
N VAL A 69 1.69 -18.83 -1.16
CA VAL A 69 1.02 -18.63 -2.45
C VAL A 69 2.04 -18.05 -3.43
N THR A 70 2.46 -18.90 -4.38
CA THR A 70 3.60 -18.64 -5.26
C THR A 70 3.23 -18.45 -6.73
N THR A 71 2.01 -18.80 -7.13
CA THR A 71 1.61 -18.89 -8.56
C THR A 71 0.47 -17.96 -8.95
N ARG A 72 -0.02 -17.12 -8.03
CA ARG A 72 -1.08 -16.13 -8.26
C ARG A 72 -1.07 -15.08 -7.15
N ALA A 73 -1.80 -13.98 -7.36
CA ALA A 73 -2.14 -13.08 -6.27
C ALA A 73 -2.95 -13.79 -5.18
N MET A 74 -2.80 -13.34 -3.94
CA MET A 74 -3.63 -13.78 -2.83
C MET A 74 -5.11 -13.47 -3.04
N LYS A 75 -5.97 -14.24 -2.39
CA LYS A 75 -7.41 -14.04 -2.35
C LYS A 75 -7.85 -13.67 -0.95
N GLU A 76 -8.98 -12.98 -0.86
CA GLU A 76 -9.55 -12.59 0.41
C GLU A 76 -9.80 -13.81 1.32
N GLY A 77 -9.43 -13.67 2.59
CA GLY A 77 -9.55 -14.72 3.61
C GLY A 77 -8.38 -15.72 3.65
N GLU A 78 -7.44 -15.68 2.70
CA GLU A 78 -6.22 -16.51 2.75
C GLU A 78 -5.18 -15.95 3.73
N PHE A 79 -5.01 -14.64 3.74
CA PHE A 79 -4.01 -13.93 4.54
C PHE A 79 -4.63 -12.69 5.19
N VAL A 80 -5.28 -12.90 6.34
CA VAL A 80 -6.16 -11.90 6.96
C VAL A 80 -5.43 -10.67 7.51
N ASP A 81 -4.11 -10.78 7.72
CA ASP A 81 -3.25 -9.67 8.12
C ASP A 81 -2.86 -8.76 6.94
N TRP A 82 -3.18 -9.15 5.70
CA TRP A 82 -2.82 -8.42 4.48
C TRP A 82 -4.03 -7.78 3.80
N GLY A 83 -3.75 -6.63 3.18
CA GLY A 83 -4.69 -5.85 2.39
C GLY A 83 -4.88 -4.45 2.96
N ASN A 84 -5.19 -3.48 2.09
CA ASN A 84 -5.37 -2.09 2.47
C ASN A 84 -6.39 -1.42 1.53
N PRO A 85 -7.68 -1.82 1.57
CA PRO A 85 -8.73 -1.38 0.64
C PRO A 85 -9.21 0.04 0.95
N THR A 86 -8.29 1.02 1.03
CA THR A 86 -8.55 2.37 1.53
C THR A 86 -9.63 3.10 0.73
N GLY A 87 -9.61 3.02 -0.62
CA GLY A 87 -10.65 3.65 -1.45
C GLY A 87 -12.05 3.12 -1.14
N GLU A 88 -12.17 1.82 -0.88
CA GLU A 88 -13.44 1.16 -0.55
C GLU A 88 -13.91 1.47 0.88
N MET A 89 -12.98 1.61 1.85
CA MET A 89 -13.28 2.12 3.19
C MET A 89 -13.82 3.56 3.15
N MET A 90 -13.20 4.42 2.33
CA MET A 90 -13.64 5.80 2.15
C MET A 90 -15.04 5.85 1.51
N TYR A 91 -15.33 4.92 0.60
CA TYR A 91 -16.65 4.80 -0.02
C TYR A 91 -17.74 4.43 1.00
N GLU A 92 -17.49 3.48 1.91
CA GLU A 92 -18.43 3.18 3.01
C GLU A 92 -18.65 4.39 3.93
N ALA A 93 -17.62 5.20 4.18
CA ALA A 93 -17.77 6.44 4.94
C ALA A 93 -18.72 7.44 4.25
N LEU A 94 -18.59 7.62 2.93
CA LEU A 94 -19.51 8.46 2.17
C LEU A 94 -20.94 7.92 2.20
N ARG A 95 -21.12 6.59 2.09
CA ARG A 95 -22.43 5.95 2.21
C ARG A 95 -23.06 6.18 3.59
N TYR A 96 -22.29 6.05 4.65
CA TYR A 96 -22.77 6.32 6.01
C TYR A 96 -23.23 7.78 6.16
N PHE A 97 -22.45 8.75 5.68
CA PHE A 97 -22.86 10.15 5.69
C PHE A 97 -24.02 10.46 4.74
N ALA A 98 -24.21 9.67 3.68
CA ALA A 98 -25.37 9.71 2.79
C ALA A 98 -26.66 9.13 3.42
N GLY A 99 -26.61 8.67 4.68
CA GLY A 99 -27.77 8.18 5.42
C GLY A 99 -28.20 6.76 5.03
N LYS A 100 -27.31 5.99 4.37
CA LYS A 100 -27.54 4.55 4.17
C LYS A 100 -27.66 3.86 5.53
N LYS A 101 -28.48 2.82 5.60
CA LYS A 101 -28.81 2.13 6.87
C LYS A 101 -28.22 0.74 7.00
N SER A 102 -27.35 0.35 6.06
CA SER A 102 -26.69 -0.94 6.07
C SER A 102 -25.39 -0.87 5.29
N ALA A 103 -24.41 -1.66 5.74
CA ALA A 103 -23.17 -1.88 5.02
C ALA A 103 -23.43 -2.41 3.60
N THR A 104 -22.49 -2.15 2.70
CA THR A 104 -22.45 -2.85 1.40
C THR A 104 -22.27 -4.33 1.68
N SER A 105 -23.02 -5.20 0.99
CA SER A 105 -22.98 -6.66 1.25
C SER A 105 -21.59 -7.25 1.07
N ASP A 106 -20.84 -6.78 0.08
CA ASP A 106 -19.49 -7.27 -0.23
C ASP A 106 -18.46 -6.94 0.86
N PHE A 107 -18.68 -5.84 1.59
CA PHE A 107 -17.85 -5.36 2.70
C PHE A 107 -18.34 -5.83 4.06
N SER A 108 -19.55 -6.39 4.12
CA SER A 108 -20.13 -6.85 5.36
C SER A 108 -19.29 -7.97 5.97
N THR A 109 -18.92 -7.79 7.23
CA THR A 109 -18.08 -8.75 7.96
C THR A 109 -18.98 -9.78 8.66
N SER A 110 -18.69 -11.06 8.44
CA SER A 110 -19.20 -12.17 9.22
C SER A 110 -18.08 -13.19 9.41
N GLY A 111 -18.00 -13.82 10.58
CA GLY A 111 -16.92 -14.77 10.89
C GLY A 111 -16.11 -14.38 12.12
N SER A 112 -15.19 -15.27 12.49
CA SER A 112 -14.51 -15.19 13.78
C SER A 112 -13.30 -14.26 13.79
N TYR A 113 -12.66 -13.94 12.66
CA TYR A 113 -11.35 -13.27 12.72
C TYR A 113 -11.40 -11.90 13.38
N ASP A 114 -12.39 -11.08 13.02
CA ASP A 114 -12.68 -9.81 13.69
C ASP A 114 -13.06 -10.01 15.17
N ALA A 115 -13.93 -10.99 15.45
CA ALA A 115 -14.42 -11.26 16.80
C ALA A 115 -13.30 -11.73 17.75
N ASP A 116 -12.37 -12.55 17.25
CA ASP A 116 -11.21 -13.10 17.98
C ASP A 116 -10.28 -12.00 18.53
N ILE A 117 -10.29 -10.84 17.89
CA ILE A 117 -9.49 -9.68 18.29
C ILE A 117 -10.34 -8.54 18.88
N GLY A 118 -11.65 -8.74 19.04
CA GLY A 118 -12.55 -7.77 19.65
C GLY A 118 -13.04 -6.65 18.72
N LEU A 119 -12.99 -6.84 17.40
CA LEU A 119 -13.54 -5.89 16.43
C LEU A 119 -15.02 -6.17 16.14
N SER A 120 -15.92 -5.49 16.82
CA SER A 120 -17.36 -5.58 16.53
C SER A 120 -17.77 -4.68 15.36
N ALA A 121 -18.78 -5.09 14.59
CA ALA A 121 -19.48 -4.19 13.66
C ALA A 121 -20.62 -3.45 14.39
N ALA A 122 -20.77 -2.16 14.12
CA ALA A 122 -21.88 -1.36 14.61
C ALA A 122 -23.11 -1.50 13.71
N THR A 123 -24.30 -1.44 14.30
CA THR A 123 -25.53 -1.25 13.55
C THR A 123 -25.58 0.16 12.99
N TRP A 124 -25.78 0.29 11.68
CA TRP A 124 -25.82 1.57 11.00
C TRP A 124 -27.07 2.37 11.40
N ASP A 125 -26.89 3.67 11.60
CA ASP A 125 -27.94 4.68 11.66
C ASP A 125 -27.73 5.73 10.56
N ASP A 126 -28.66 6.68 10.43
CA ASP A 126 -28.43 7.89 9.65
C ASP A 126 -27.97 9.00 10.60
N PRO A 127 -26.73 9.51 10.49
CA PRO A 127 -26.18 10.47 11.44
C PRO A 127 -26.98 11.80 11.51
N TYR A 128 -27.82 12.12 10.52
CA TYR A 128 -28.67 13.31 10.52
C TYR A 128 -30.12 13.05 10.94
N GLN A 129 -30.52 11.79 11.16
CA GLN A 129 -31.84 11.49 11.73
C GLN A 129 -31.90 11.91 13.19
N SER A 130 -33.01 12.51 13.61
CA SER A 130 -33.20 12.96 14.99
C SER A 130 -33.16 11.84 16.04
N SER A 131 -33.40 10.60 15.62
CA SER A 131 -33.33 9.40 16.46
C SER A 131 -31.95 8.73 16.50
N SER A 132 -30.96 9.22 15.75
CA SER A 132 -29.63 8.63 15.69
C SER A 132 -28.77 9.00 16.89
N ALA A 133 -27.65 8.30 17.09
CA ALA A 133 -26.73 8.61 18.18
C ALA A 133 -26.07 10.00 18.01
N ALA A 134 -25.96 10.47 16.78
CA ALA A 134 -25.46 11.79 16.43
C ALA A 134 -26.53 12.89 16.57
N ALA A 135 -27.75 12.60 16.12
CA ALA A 135 -28.83 13.57 15.91
C ALA A 135 -28.32 14.88 15.26
N ALA A 136 -27.44 14.75 14.27
CA ALA A 136 -26.72 15.87 13.71
C ALA A 136 -27.69 16.81 12.98
N GLN A 137 -27.52 18.11 13.20
CA GLN A 137 -28.25 19.12 12.45
C GLN A 137 -27.82 19.10 10.97
N TRP A 138 -28.71 19.45 10.04
CA TRP A 138 -28.41 19.50 8.60
C TRP A 138 -27.18 20.36 8.27
N CYS A 139 -26.86 21.36 9.10
CA CYS A 139 -25.72 22.24 8.91
C CYS A 139 -24.40 21.72 9.49
N ALA A 140 -24.42 20.58 10.21
CA ALA A 140 -23.21 19.92 10.66
C ALA A 140 -22.44 19.40 9.44
N ARG A 141 -21.16 19.76 9.33
CA ARG A 141 -20.33 19.36 8.19
C ARG A 141 -19.74 17.97 8.43
N PRO A 142 -19.94 17.00 7.52
CA PRO A 142 -19.27 15.72 7.60
C PRO A 142 -17.80 15.88 7.21
N ASN A 143 -16.92 15.21 7.96
CA ASN A 143 -15.49 15.18 7.68
C ASN A 143 -15.01 13.74 7.83
N MET A 144 -14.04 13.35 7.02
CA MET A 144 -13.39 12.05 7.09
C MET A 144 -11.90 12.25 7.34
N LEU A 145 -11.40 11.66 8.44
CA LEU A 145 -9.99 11.52 8.71
C LEU A 145 -9.56 10.12 8.26
N VAL A 146 -8.73 10.04 7.23
CA VAL A 146 -8.21 8.79 6.68
C VAL A 146 -6.80 8.57 7.22
N VAL A 147 -6.58 7.43 7.86
CA VAL A 147 -5.26 6.99 8.32
C VAL A 147 -4.92 5.72 7.57
N SER A 148 -3.87 5.76 6.75
CA SER A 148 -3.45 4.62 5.92
C SER A 148 -1.97 4.74 5.55
N GLY A 149 -1.36 3.64 5.11
CA GLY A 149 -0.04 3.66 4.47
C GLY A 149 -0.07 4.39 3.12
N ILE A 150 1.10 4.80 2.61
CA ILE A 150 1.19 5.50 1.31
C ILE A 150 0.68 4.64 0.13
N ASN A 151 0.65 3.31 0.27
CA ASN A 151 0.25 2.37 -0.76
C ASN A 151 -1.02 1.59 -0.35
N PRO A 152 -2.20 2.08 -0.73
CA PRO A 152 -3.41 1.25 -0.77
C PRO A 152 -3.18 -0.03 -1.58
N SER A 153 -3.90 -1.10 -1.24
CA SER A 153 -3.87 -2.37 -1.96
C SER A 153 -5.25 -3.00 -1.99
N PHE A 154 -5.56 -3.67 -3.10
CA PHE A 154 -6.88 -4.29 -3.34
C PHE A 154 -8.04 -3.30 -3.14
N ASP A 155 -7.86 -2.05 -3.58
CA ASP A 155 -8.90 -1.02 -3.51
C ASP A 155 -9.43 -0.65 -4.91
N SER A 156 -9.20 -1.52 -5.89
CA SER A 156 -9.39 -1.22 -7.30
C SER A 156 -10.66 -1.82 -7.88
N ASP A 157 -11.33 -2.78 -7.24
CA ASP A 157 -12.32 -3.63 -7.89
C ASP A 157 -13.74 -3.51 -7.35
N GLN A 158 -13.94 -2.99 -6.13
CA GLN A 158 -15.28 -2.88 -5.54
C GLN A 158 -15.75 -1.43 -5.37
N LEU A 159 -15.56 -0.61 -6.41
CA LEU A 159 -16.03 0.77 -6.47
C LEU A 159 -16.85 1.06 -7.73
N PRO A 160 -17.89 1.92 -7.68
CA PRO A 160 -18.72 2.23 -8.84
C PRO A 160 -17.92 2.78 -10.01
N GLY A 161 -18.03 2.16 -11.18
CA GLY A 161 -17.28 2.55 -12.37
C GLY A 161 -15.80 2.17 -12.35
N THR A 162 -15.40 1.20 -11.53
CA THR A 162 -14.05 0.60 -11.61
C THR A 162 -13.69 0.13 -13.03
N SER A 163 -12.43 0.30 -13.41
CA SER A 163 -11.85 -0.26 -14.64
C SER A 163 -11.32 -1.69 -14.46
N PHE A 164 -11.34 -2.24 -13.24
CA PHE A 164 -10.68 -3.50 -12.87
C PHE A 164 -11.64 -4.55 -12.31
N GLY A 165 -12.95 -4.32 -12.40
CA GLY A 165 -13.98 -5.21 -11.92
C GLY A 165 -15.35 -4.77 -12.39
N SER A 166 -16.37 -5.21 -11.67
CA SER A 166 -17.73 -4.71 -11.82
C SER A 166 -18.34 -4.61 -10.43
N PHE A 167 -18.81 -3.43 -10.07
CA PHE A 167 -19.40 -3.16 -8.78
C PHE A 167 -20.62 -2.26 -8.93
N SER A 168 -21.74 -2.68 -8.32
CA SER A 168 -22.96 -1.89 -8.28
C SER A 168 -23.03 -1.15 -6.94
N GLY A 169 -22.74 0.14 -6.97
CA GLY A 169 -22.93 0.99 -5.80
C GLY A 169 -24.25 1.73 -5.80
N ASP A 170 -24.57 2.34 -4.66
CA ASP A 170 -25.83 3.07 -4.43
C ASP A 170 -25.62 4.58 -4.18
N MET A 171 -24.41 5.09 -4.52
CA MET A 171 -24.05 6.50 -4.52
C MET A 171 -24.26 7.06 -5.93
N SER A 172 -25.41 7.69 -6.16
CA SER A 172 -25.80 8.20 -7.48
C SER A 172 -24.75 9.16 -8.05
N GLY A 173 -24.39 8.98 -9.33
CA GLY A 173 -23.43 9.82 -10.03
C GLY A 173 -21.95 9.53 -9.76
N MET A 174 -21.63 8.59 -8.85
CA MET A 174 -20.24 8.20 -8.64
C MET A 174 -19.77 7.24 -9.75
N ASN A 175 -18.69 7.63 -10.43
CA ASN A 175 -17.89 6.76 -11.28
C ASN A 175 -16.41 7.05 -11.00
N VAL A 176 -15.71 6.13 -10.34
CA VAL A 176 -14.34 6.38 -9.89
C VAL A 176 -13.33 6.51 -11.02
N SER A 177 -13.55 5.84 -12.16
CA SER A 177 -12.69 5.98 -13.34
C SER A 177 -12.88 7.33 -14.02
N ASP A 178 -14.13 7.78 -14.18
CA ASP A 178 -14.43 9.10 -14.79
C ASP A 178 -13.90 10.26 -13.93
N ILE A 179 -14.01 10.13 -12.61
CA ILE A 179 -13.46 11.12 -11.67
C ILE A 179 -11.93 11.12 -11.74
N ALA A 180 -11.30 9.95 -11.76
CA ALA A 180 -9.84 9.84 -11.92
C ALA A 180 -9.35 10.40 -13.26
N ASN A 181 -10.12 10.23 -14.34
CA ASN A 181 -9.87 10.89 -15.63
C ASN A 181 -9.91 12.41 -15.48
N SER A 182 -10.89 12.93 -14.74
CA SER A 182 -11.04 14.38 -14.49
C SER A 182 -9.88 14.94 -13.66
N ILE A 183 -9.45 14.21 -12.61
CA ILE A 183 -8.27 14.54 -11.81
C ILE A 183 -7.03 14.59 -12.71
N THR A 184 -6.84 13.56 -13.56
CA THR A 184 -5.71 13.51 -14.49
C THR A 184 -5.70 14.69 -15.46
N ALA A 185 -6.86 15.10 -15.98
CA ALA A 185 -6.96 16.26 -16.86
C ALA A 185 -6.59 17.58 -16.16
N GLY A 186 -6.78 17.67 -14.85
CA GLY A 186 -6.39 18.82 -14.03
C GLY A 186 -4.90 18.85 -13.64
N GLU A 187 -4.18 17.73 -13.78
CA GLU A 187 -2.81 17.56 -13.31
C GLU A 187 -1.88 17.09 -14.43
N SER A 188 -1.24 18.06 -15.11
CA SER A 188 -0.37 17.80 -16.27
C SER A 188 0.83 16.87 -15.99
N GLY A 189 1.17 16.67 -14.72
CA GLY A 189 2.26 15.80 -14.29
C GLY A 189 1.92 14.32 -14.22
N ILE A 190 0.67 13.90 -14.45
CA ILE A 190 0.29 12.48 -14.31
C ILE A 190 0.62 11.67 -15.56
N ALA A 191 0.20 12.12 -16.74
CA ALA A 191 0.36 11.38 -17.98
C ALA A 191 1.84 11.23 -18.38
N GLY A 192 2.14 10.14 -19.08
CA GLY A 192 3.48 9.82 -19.58
C GLY A 192 4.00 8.48 -19.07
N SER A 193 5.31 8.26 -19.21
CA SER A 193 5.95 7.04 -18.74
C SER A 193 6.02 7.02 -17.20
N ARG A 194 5.45 5.99 -16.58
CA ARG A 194 5.44 5.79 -15.13
C ARG A 194 5.81 4.35 -14.79
N TYR A 195 6.50 4.16 -13.67
CA TYR A 195 6.57 2.85 -13.07
C TYR A 195 5.24 2.54 -12.41
N ILE A 196 4.60 1.46 -12.84
CA ILE A 196 3.32 1.01 -12.32
C ILE A 196 3.12 -0.46 -12.68
N GLY A 197 2.45 -1.23 -11.84
CA GLY A 197 2.19 -2.65 -12.08
C GLY A 197 1.29 -2.91 -13.29
N GLN A 198 0.25 -2.08 -13.49
CA GLN A 198 -0.77 -2.31 -14.51
C GLN A 198 -1.34 -1.00 -15.09
N VAL A 199 -1.54 -0.99 -16.42
CA VAL A 199 -2.33 0.02 -17.15
C VAL A 199 -3.34 -0.69 -18.05
N GLY A 200 -4.64 -0.56 -17.77
CA GLY A 200 -5.69 -1.32 -18.45
C GLY A 200 -5.40 -2.83 -18.37
N THR A 201 -5.24 -3.48 -19.51
CA THR A 201 -4.85 -4.91 -19.58
C THR A 201 -3.34 -5.15 -19.65
N ASN A 202 -2.52 -4.10 -19.77
CA ASN A 202 -1.06 -4.23 -19.79
C ASN A 202 -0.54 -4.45 -18.36
N TYR A 203 -0.23 -5.70 -18.04
CA TYR A 203 0.23 -6.17 -16.74
C TYR A 203 1.42 -7.13 -16.90
N ASP A 204 2.45 -6.93 -16.09
CA ASP A 204 3.63 -7.80 -16.02
C ASP A 204 4.09 -8.11 -14.58
N GLY A 205 3.30 -7.72 -13.57
CA GLY A 205 3.59 -7.99 -12.16
C GLY A 205 4.87 -7.32 -11.63
N ALA A 206 5.36 -6.29 -12.32
CA ALA A 206 6.59 -5.58 -11.98
C ALA A 206 6.42 -4.06 -12.19
N PRO A 207 7.22 -3.23 -11.49
CA PRO A 207 7.21 -1.78 -11.65
C PRO A 207 7.99 -1.39 -12.90
N THR A 208 7.60 -1.92 -14.07
CA THR A 208 8.17 -1.53 -15.36
C THR A 208 7.57 -0.22 -15.84
N ALA A 209 8.29 0.47 -16.72
CA ALA A 209 7.80 1.69 -17.35
C ALA A 209 6.60 1.37 -18.26
N LYS A 210 5.45 1.96 -17.94
CA LYS A 210 4.21 1.88 -18.74
C LYS A 210 3.72 3.28 -19.07
N THR A 211 3.10 3.44 -20.24
CA THR A 211 2.49 4.71 -20.64
C THR A 211 1.16 4.90 -19.93
N VAL A 212 1.13 5.81 -18.97
CA VAL A 212 -0.08 6.23 -18.25
C VAL A 212 -0.73 7.37 -18.99
N THR A 213 -2.02 7.24 -19.27
CA THR A 213 -2.86 8.32 -19.83
C THR A 213 -3.82 8.89 -18.79
N THR A 214 -4.21 8.09 -17.80
CA THR A 214 -5.15 8.47 -16.75
C THR A 214 -4.92 7.65 -15.48
N LEU A 215 -5.21 8.21 -14.31
CA LEU A 215 -5.34 7.46 -13.06
C LEU A 215 -6.51 6.47 -13.07
N GLY A 216 -7.48 6.66 -13.97
CA GLY A 216 -8.74 5.91 -13.97
C GLY A 216 -8.59 4.42 -14.30
N ASN A 217 -7.50 4.01 -14.93
CA ASN A 217 -7.28 2.64 -15.38
C ASN A 217 -5.89 2.10 -15.02
N ILE A 218 -5.30 2.56 -13.91
CA ILE A 218 -4.00 2.07 -13.44
C ILE A 218 -4.10 1.52 -12.03
N ARG A 219 -3.30 0.48 -11.75
CA ARG A 219 -3.18 -0.14 -10.42
C ARG A 219 -1.85 -0.87 -10.25
N GLY A 220 -1.59 -1.36 -9.04
CA GLY A 220 -0.32 -1.99 -8.66
C GLY A 220 0.71 -0.90 -8.41
N LEU A 221 0.63 -0.28 -7.23
CA LEU A 221 1.43 0.89 -6.89
C LEU A 221 2.90 0.51 -6.83
N ALA A 222 3.71 1.19 -7.64
CA ALA A 222 5.13 0.93 -7.74
C ALA A 222 5.94 1.89 -6.85
N PRO A 223 7.15 1.51 -6.44
CA PRO A 223 7.82 0.22 -6.70
C PRO A 223 7.42 -0.91 -5.75
N GLU A 224 6.61 -0.61 -4.73
CA GLU A 224 6.43 -1.47 -3.55
C GLU A 224 5.45 -2.63 -3.78
N GLU A 225 4.34 -2.37 -4.46
CA GLU A 225 3.17 -3.24 -4.49
C GLU A 225 2.61 -3.44 -5.92
N PRO A 226 3.45 -3.80 -6.92
CA PRO A 226 3.04 -3.88 -8.33
C PRO A 226 1.98 -4.96 -8.60
N THR A 227 1.83 -5.94 -7.72
CA THR A 227 0.90 -7.08 -7.82
C THR A 227 -0.31 -6.95 -6.91
N LYS A 228 -0.27 -6.09 -5.89
CA LYS A 228 -1.34 -5.98 -4.87
C LYS A 228 -2.49 -5.05 -5.25
N GLN A 229 -2.64 -4.74 -6.53
CA GLN A 229 -3.86 -4.15 -7.10
C GLN A 229 -4.30 -2.81 -6.47
N GLY A 230 -3.41 -2.07 -5.81
CA GLY A 230 -3.70 -0.73 -5.31
C GLY A 230 -3.89 0.28 -6.43
N SER A 231 -4.91 1.12 -6.33
CA SER A 231 -5.31 2.13 -7.31
C SER A 231 -5.23 3.54 -6.73
N PHE A 232 -5.70 4.51 -7.52
CA PHE A 232 -5.85 5.90 -7.09
C PHE A 232 -7.31 6.25 -6.79
N TYR A 233 -8.20 5.25 -6.64
CA TYR A 233 -9.63 5.50 -6.45
C TYR A 233 -9.98 6.11 -5.10
N SER A 234 -9.11 6.01 -4.09
CA SER A 234 -9.21 6.83 -2.87
C SER A 234 -9.29 8.34 -3.17
N ALA A 235 -8.51 8.84 -4.14
CA ALA A 235 -8.58 10.23 -4.60
C ALA A 235 -9.92 10.53 -5.30
N SER A 236 -10.42 9.60 -6.13
CA SER A 236 -11.73 9.73 -6.77
C SER A 236 -12.87 9.81 -5.76
N VAL A 237 -12.84 8.97 -4.72
CA VAL A 237 -13.85 8.97 -3.66
C VAL A 237 -13.79 10.28 -2.86
N ALA A 238 -12.60 10.75 -2.48
CA ALA A 238 -12.44 12.04 -1.81
C ALA A 238 -12.97 13.20 -2.66
N HIS A 239 -12.63 13.23 -3.95
CA HIS A 239 -13.11 14.24 -4.89
C HIS A 239 -14.64 14.20 -5.02
N PHE A 240 -15.24 13.01 -5.12
CA PHE A 240 -16.70 12.86 -5.16
C PHE A 240 -17.36 13.46 -3.92
N GLY A 241 -16.89 13.11 -2.72
CA GLY A 241 -17.42 13.62 -1.45
C GLY A 241 -17.31 15.13 -1.34
N LYS A 242 -16.23 15.73 -1.86
CA LYS A 242 -16.03 17.18 -1.83
C LYS A 242 -16.89 17.93 -2.85
N ALA A 243 -17.08 17.36 -4.04
CA ALA A 243 -17.76 18.00 -5.16
C ALA A 243 -19.28 17.82 -5.14
N ASN A 244 -19.80 16.80 -4.47
CA ASN A 244 -21.22 16.44 -4.49
C ASN A 244 -21.83 16.47 -3.09
N SER A 245 -23.08 16.97 -2.98
CA SER A 245 -23.83 16.77 -1.74
C SER A 245 -24.18 15.30 -1.58
N VAL A 246 -23.76 14.66 -0.50
CA VAL A 246 -24.14 13.26 -0.21
C VAL A 246 -25.56 13.15 0.35
N ARG A 247 -26.20 14.29 0.66
CA ARG A 247 -27.59 14.39 1.12
C ARG A 247 -28.34 15.43 0.29
N SER A 248 -29.13 14.98 -0.68
CA SER A 248 -30.00 15.85 -1.46
C SER A 248 -31.37 16.06 -0.80
N ASP A 249 -31.71 15.22 0.18
CA ASP A 249 -32.93 15.26 0.98
C ASP A 249 -32.87 16.27 2.14
N LEU A 250 -31.67 16.71 2.53
CA LEU A 250 -31.46 17.69 3.59
C LEU A 250 -31.38 19.10 3.03
N LYS A 251 -31.64 20.09 3.90
CA LYS A 251 -31.40 21.49 3.57
C LYS A 251 -29.90 21.74 3.36
N GLY A 252 -29.56 22.52 2.34
CA GLY A 252 -28.19 22.95 2.09
C GLY A 252 -27.36 21.89 1.33
N THR A 253 -26.05 21.94 1.52
CA THR A 253 -25.09 21.06 0.84
C THR A 253 -24.26 20.32 1.88
N GLN A 254 -24.28 19.00 1.81
CA GLN A 254 -23.51 18.11 2.68
C GLN A 254 -22.37 17.50 1.87
N THR A 255 -21.34 18.30 1.60
CA THR A 255 -20.08 17.81 1.06
C THR A 255 -19.18 17.33 2.19
N VAL A 256 -18.37 16.31 1.90
CA VAL A 256 -17.45 15.68 2.85
C VAL A 256 -16.04 16.18 2.59
N ASP A 257 -15.42 16.77 3.60
CA ASP A 257 -13.99 17.10 3.57
C ASP A 257 -13.15 15.88 3.97
N THR A 258 -12.06 15.63 3.25
CA THR A 258 -11.12 14.52 3.53
C THR A 258 -9.80 15.07 4.04
N TYR A 259 -9.35 14.56 5.19
CA TYR A 259 -8.04 14.82 5.76
C TYR A 259 -7.27 13.50 5.80
N ALA A 260 -6.08 13.46 5.22
CA ALA A 260 -5.27 12.24 5.17
C ALA A 260 -4.07 12.36 6.11
N VAL A 261 -3.90 11.35 6.98
CA VAL A 261 -2.67 11.11 7.73
C VAL A 261 -2.03 9.88 7.12
N VAL A 262 -0.95 10.09 6.39
CA VAL A 262 -0.31 9.04 5.61
C VAL A 262 0.89 8.52 6.39
N LEU A 263 0.84 7.23 6.75
CA LEU A 263 1.96 6.54 7.38
C LEU A 263 3.03 6.29 6.31
N SER A 264 4.26 6.74 6.58
CA SER A 264 5.39 6.58 5.66
C SER A 264 5.60 5.11 5.30
N SER A 265 5.97 4.83 4.06
CA SER A 265 6.42 3.47 3.72
C SER A 265 7.68 3.11 4.51
N PRO A 266 7.78 1.88 5.02
CA PRO A 266 9.01 1.37 5.59
C PRO A 266 10.07 1.01 4.52
N LEU A 267 9.73 1.02 3.23
CA LEU A 267 10.64 0.52 2.19
C LEU A 267 11.71 1.56 1.79
N PRO A 268 12.96 1.12 1.61
CA PRO A 268 14.09 2.00 1.37
C PRO A 268 14.04 2.66 -0.02
N ARG A 269 14.10 3.99 -0.03
CA ARG A 269 14.29 4.80 -1.24
C ARG A 269 15.64 5.52 -1.17
N ILE A 270 16.58 5.12 -2.01
CA ILE A 270 17.94 5.66 -2.00
C ILE A 270 18.06 6.76 -3.06
N GLU A 271 18.24 8.00 -2.62
CA GLU A 271 18.48 9.14 -3.52
C GLU A 271 19.97 9.50 -3.54
N ALA A 272 20.66 9.11 -4.62
CA ALA A 272 22.06 9.43 -4.84
C ALA A 272 22.20 10.70 -5.68
N LYS A 273 23.07 11.62 -5.24
CA LYS A 273 23.51 12.75 -6.07
C LYS A 273 24.82 12.37 -6.76
N THR A 274 24.84 12.42 -8.08
CA THR A 274 26.06 12.17 -8.86
C THR A 274 27.02 13.35 -8.78
N SER A 275 28.27 13.14 -9.19
CA SER A 275 29.27 14.22 -9.30
C SER A 275 28.88 15.32 -10.29
N SER A 276 27.98 15.04 -11.24
CA SER A 276 27.41 16.03 -12.16
C SER A 276 26.21 16.81 -11.58
N GLY A 277 25.78 16.47 -10.36
CA GLY A 277 24.63 17.10 -9.69
C GLY A 277 23.28 16.46 -10.01
N SER A 278 23.24 15.44 -10.88
CA SER A 278 22.01 14.69 -11.17
C SER A 278 21.56 13.90 -9.95
N ARG A 279 20.24 13.85 -9.72
CA ARG A 279 19.64 12.98 -8.70
C ARG A 279 19.18 11.68 -9.35
N ILE A 280 19.68 10.56 -8.84
CA ILE A 280 19.28 9.21 -9.23
C ILE A 280 18.57 8.57 -8.05
N THR A 281 17.40 7.98 -8.29
CA THR A 281 16.67 7.20 -7.29
C THR A 281 16.88 5.72 -7.56
N VAL A 282 17.27 4.97 -6.54
CA VAL A 282 17.38 3.51 -6.55
C VAL A 282 16.43 2.96 -5.49
N VAL A 283 15.55 2.04 -5.88
CA VAL A 283 14.67 1.32 -4.96
C VAL A 283 14.92 -0.18 -5.10
N PRO A 284 15.34 -0.88 -4.03
CA PRO A 284 15.54 -2.32 -4.04
C PRO A 284 14.29 -3.07 -4.50
N PHE A 285 14.48 -4.10 -5.30
CA PHE A 285 13.40 -4.88 -5.89
C PHE A 285 13.88 -6.29 -6.21
N ALA A 286 13.03 -7.27 -5.96
CA ALA A 286 13.35 -8.67 -6.21
C ALA A 286 12.09 -9.46 -6.57
N LYS A 287 12.30 -10.54 -7.34
CA LYS A 287 11.26 -11.50 -7.72
C LYS A 287 11.69 -12.93 -7.40
N SER A 288 10.75 -13.73 -6.92
CA SER A 288 10.89 -15.18 -6.92
C SER A 288 10.60 -15.74 -8.31
N VAL A 289 11.56 -16.45 -8.89
CA VAL A 289 11.59 -16.83 -10.31
C VAL A 289 11.68 -18.34 -10.53
N GLY A 290 11.75 -19.15 -9.49
CA GLY A 290 11.80 -20.61 -9.62
C GLY A 290 11.61 -21.31 -8.27
N GLY A 291 11.51 -22.64 -8.29
CA GLY A 291 11.12 -23.41 -7.12
C GLY A 291 9.62 -23.29 -6.81
N SER A 292 9.08 -24.14 -5.93
CA SER A 292 7.69 -24.10 -5.45
C SER A 292 6.60 -23.82 -6.52
N SER A 293 6.74 -24.48 -7.69
CA SER A 293 5.86 -24.34 -8.88
C SER A 293 5.86 -22.97 -9.57
N ILE A 294 6.79 -22.07 -9.22
CA ILE A 294 6.96 -20.77 -9.87
C ILE A 294 7.47 -20.95 -11.29
N SER A 295 6.82 -20.27 -12.22
CA SER A 295 7.25 -20.15 -13.62
C SER A 295 7.96 -18.82 -13.80
N ASN A 296 9.18 -18.81 -14.36
CA ASN A 296 9.89 -17.60 -14.78
C ASN A 296 9.38 -17.04 -16.13
N SER A 297 8.34 -17.64 -16.72
CA SER A 297 7.82 -17.21 -18.01
C SER A 297 7.21 -15.81 -17.90
N LYS A 298 7.53 -14.96 -18.88
CA LYS A 298 6.95 -13.61 -18.96
C LYS A 298 5.42 -13.69 -19.00
N GLY A 299 4.75 -12.93 -18.14
CA GLY A 299 3.29 -12.90 -18.01
C GLY A 299 2.71 -13.96 -17.05
N SER A 300 3.51 -14.93 -16.59
CA SER A 300 3.13 -15.72 -15.41
C SER A 300 3.22 -14.84 -14.14
N PHE A 301 2.53 -15.24 -13.08
CA PHE A 301 2.72 -14.61 -11.78
C PHE A 301 4.08 -15.05 -11.21
N GLN A 302 4.85 -14.07 -10.75
CA GLN A 302 6.03 -14.26 -9.91
C GLN A 302 5.82 -13.43 -8.64
N PRO A 303 6.02 -13.98 -7.44
CA PRO A 303 5.98 -13.20 -6.22
C PRO A 303 7.01 -12.06 -6.26
N THR A 304 6.60 -10.89 -5.80
CA THR A 304 7.50 -9.79 -5.42
C THR A 304 8.03 -10.09 -4.03
N ASN A 305 9.36 -10.15 -3.88
CA ASN A 305 9.95 -10.44 -2.59
C ASN A 305 9.74 -9.26 -1.63
N GLN A 306 9.18 -9.53 -0.46
CA GLN A 306 9.04 -8.51 0.57
C GLN A 306 10.40 -8.22 1.21
N ILE A 307 10.60 -6.97 1.64
CA ILE A 307 11.78 -6.61 2.45
C ILE A 307 11.41 -6.87 3.91
N VAL A 308 12.08 -7.85 4.52
CA VAL A 308 11.94 -8.17 5.94
C VAL A 308 12.74 -7.17 6.78
N ASP A 309 13.99 -6.93 6.39
CA ASP A 309 14.89 -6.01 7.08
C ASP A 309 15.74 -5.16 6.13
N PHE A 310 16.09 -3.98 6.61
CA PHE A 310 17.02 -3.05 5.97
C PHE A 310 18.08 -2.60 6.97
N TYR A 311 19.32 -3.04 6.77
CA TYR A 311 20.45 -2.72 7.65
C TYR A 311 21.40 -1.75 6.97
N VAL A 312 21.53 -0.54 7.52
CA VAL A 312 22.51 0.44 7.05
C VAL A 312 23.87 0.13 7.65
N ASP A 313 24.87 -0.09 6.79
CA ASP A 313 26.28 -0.18 7.19
C ASP A 313 26.89 1.22 7.18
N THR A 314 26.83 1.90 6.04
CA THR A 314 27.42 3.22 5.85
C THR A 314 26.55 4.07 4.91
N ILE A 315 26.26 5.30 5.29
CA ILE A 315 25.81 6.35 4.36
C ILE A 315 26.71 7.56 4.59
N ALA A 316 27.33 8.05 3.52
CA ALA A 316 28.23 9.19 3.57
C ALA A 316 28.00 10.12 2.38
N ASN A 317 28.26 11.41 2.62
CA ASN A 317 28.21 12.46 1.61
C ASN A 317 26.86 12.62 0.90
N SER A 318 25.75 12.22 1.52
CA SER A 318 24.39 12.33 0.96
C SER A 318 23.96 13.78 0.71
N SER A 319 24.44 14.68 1.57
CA SER A 319 24.16 16.12 1.49
C SER A 319 25.32 16.95 0.91
N GLY A 320 26.36 16.28 0.37
CA GLY A 320 27.56 16.94 -0.17
C GLY A 320 28.45 17.57 0.91
N ALA A 321 29.38 18.45 0.51
CA ALA A 321 30.44 18.98 1.38
C ALA A 321 29.97 19.79 2.60
N SER A 322 28.73 20.25 2.61
CA SER A 322 28.11 20.96 3.74
C SER A 322 27.20 20.06 4.59
N GLY A 323 27.11 18.78 4.25
CA GLY A 323 26.31 17.79 4.97
C GLY A 323 26.92 17.39 6.30
N ALA A 324 26.07 17.03 7.26
CA ALA A 324 26.53 16.48 8.55
C ALA A 324 27.22 15.10 8.40
N ASP A 325 26.92 14.39 7.32
CA ASP A 325 27.49 13.09 6.95
C ASP A 325 28.66 13.20 5.97
N TYR A 326 29.24 14.39 5.80
CA TYR A 326 30.38 14.60 4.91
C TYR A 326 31.65 13.95 5.48
N ASP A 327 32.27 13.10 4.66
CA ASP A 327 33.57 12.49 4.91
C ASP A 327 34.36 12.40 3.60
N ALA A 328 35.42 13.22 3.50
CA ALA A 328 36.30 13.25 2.33
C ALA A 328 37.10 11.95 2.14
N SER A 329 37.27 11.14 3.20
CA SER A 329 37.98 9.86 3.12
C SER A 329 37.13 8.75 2.48
N ILE A 330 35.80 8.89 2.50
CA ILE A 330 34.86 7.93 1.90
C ILE A 330 34.50 8.40 0.50
N ASN A 331 34.78 7.57 -0.51
CA ASN A 331 34.54 7.85 -1.93
C ASN A 331 34.99 9.27 -2.38
N SER A 332 36.10 9.78 -1.81
CA SER A 332 36.62 11.12 -2.08
C SER A 332 35.60 12.25 -1.84
N GLY A 333 34.73 12.11 -0.85
CA GLY A 333 33.67 13.10 -0.55
C GLY A 333 32.46 13.03 -1.49
N ARG A 334 32.40 12.05 -2.41
CA ARG A 334 31.22 11.79 -3.25
C ARG A 334 30.25 10.86 -2.53
N TYR A 335 28.99 10.87 -2.98
CA TYR A 335 27.94 10.01 -2.44
C TYR A 335 28.39 8.55 -2.33
N TYR A 336 28.17 7.94 -1.17
CA TYR A 336 28.38 6.52 -0.93
C TYR A 336 27.29 5.98 0.01
N ALA A 337 26.74 4.83 -0.33
CA ALA A 337 25.86 4.08 0.55
C ALA A 337 26.21 2.59 0.47
N LYS A 338 26.27 1.94 1.62
CA LYS A 338 26.37 0.50 1.79
C LYS A 338 25.31 0.04 2.78
N PHE A 339 24.50 -0.92 2.37
CA PHE A 339 23.43 -1.47 3.18
C PHE A 339 23.14 -2.91 2.77
N ARG A 340 22.45 -3.63 3.63
CA ARG A 340 22.04 -5.01 3.43
C ARG A 340 20.53 -5.11 3.49
N ILE A 341 19.96 -5.94 2.63
CA ILE A 341 18.54 -6.22 2.58
C ILE A 341 18.31 -7.71 2.77
N ASN A 342 17.34 -8.01 3.63
CA ASN A 342 16.78 -9.34 3.80
C ASN A 342 15.45 -9.41 3.02
N PHE A 343 15.38 -10.31 2.05
CA PHE A 343 14.22 -10.54 1.18
C PHE A 343 13.54 -11.87 1.53
N GLU A 344 12.21 -11.85 1.49
CA GLU A 344 11.33 -13.02 1.66
C GLU A 344 10.89 -13.61 0.32
N ASP A 345 10.63 -14.91 0.23
CA ASP A 345 10.34 -15.66 -0.99
C ASP A 345 8.92 -15.49 -1.57
N VAL A 346 7.98 -14.91 -0.81
CA VAL A 346 6.60 -14.65 -1.22
C VAL A 346 6.10 -13.25 -0.80
N GLU A 347 4.92 -12.87 -1.34
CA GLU A 347 4.30 -11.56 -1.11
C GLU A 347 3.48 -11.45 0.18
N GLN A 348 3.25 -12.59 0.86
CA GLN A 348 2.40 -12.69 2.03
C GLN A 348 2.59 -14.01 2.80
N GLY A 349 2.25 -13.99 4.09
CA GLY A 349 2.20 -15.20 4.92
C GLY A 349 3.59 -15.75 5.22
N ALA A 350 3.80 -17.04 4.99
CA ALA A 350 5.11 -17.71 5.16
C ALA A 350 5.73 -17.51 6.58
N ASP A 351 7.03 -17.65 6.71
CA ASP A 351 7.80 -17.54 7.96
C ASP A 351 8.55 -16.22 8.14
N HIS A 352 8.70 -15.41 7.09
CA HIS A 352 9.30 -14.07 7.19
C HIS A 352 10.68 -14.09 7.86
N ASP A 353 11.48 -15.13 7.57
CA ASP A 353 12.77 -15.33 8.19
C ASP A 353 13.89 -14.64 7.41
N MET A 354 14.62 -15.34 6.54
CA MET A 354 15.77 -14.82 5.82
C MET A 354 16.02 -15.53 4.49
N ASP A 355 15.05 -15.62 3.57
CA ASP A 355 15.22 -16.41 2.35
C ASP A 355 16.42 -16.00 1.49
N ALA A 356 16.65 -14.69 1.32
CA ALA A 356 17.79 -14.18 0.56
C ALA A 356 18.33 -12.85 1.09
N ILE A 357 19.65 -12.74 1.22
CA ILE A 357 20.32 -11.51 1.68
C ILE A 357 21.26 -10.98 0.61
N VAL A 358 21.13 -9.69 0.30
CA VAL A 358 21.99 -8.98 -0.64
C VAL A 358 22.54 -7.71 -0.02
N VAL A 359 23.85 -7.49 -0.16
CA VAL A 359 24.51 -6.22 0.12
C VAL A 359 24.50 -5.36 -1.12
N TYR A 360 24.08 -4.11 -0.96
CA TYR A 360 24.12 -3.07 -1.96
C TYR A 360 25.26 -2.11 -1.61
N GLU A 361 26.12 -1.82 -2.59
CA GLU A 361 27.10 -0.74 -2.56
C GLU A 361 26.79 0.23 -3.69
N ILE A 362 26.41 1.46 -3.35
CA ILE A 362 26.03 2.53 -4.28
C ILE A 362 27.06 3.65 -4.16
N SER A 363 27.78 3.96 -5.24
CA SER A 363 28.80 5.02 -5.27
C SER A 363 28.64 5.95 -6.45
N ALA A 364 28.66 7.26 -6.18
CA ALA A 364 28.80 8.26 -7.23
C ALA A 364 30.25 8.27 -7.74
N GLU A 365 30.40 8.15 -9.05
CA GLU A 365 31.69 8.08 -9.73
C GLU A 365 32.13 9.47 -10.22
N ALA A 366 33.44 9.66 -10.41
CA ALA A 366 34.01 10.96 -10.79
C ALA A 366 33.54 11.44 -12.18
N ASN A 367 33.18 10.51 -13.07
CA ASN A 367 32.67 10.79 -14.42
C ASN A 367 31.18 11.20 -14.44
N GLY A 368 30.53 11.28 -13.28
CA GLY A 368 29.10 11.63 -13.17
C GLY A 368 28.14 10.44 -13.26
N GLU A 369 28.66 9.21 -13.36
CA GLU A 369 27.85 7.99 -13.29
C GLU A 369 27.58 7.56 -11.84
N LEU A 370 26.66 6.60 -11.69
CA LEU A 370 26.39 5.92 -10.43
C LEU A 370 26.69 4.44 -10.61
N ARG A 371 27.58 3.90 -9.78
CA ARG A 371 27.83 2.47 -9.71
C ARG A 371 26.92 1.87 -8.65
N VAL A 372 26.18 0.82 -9.01
CA VAL A 372 25.36 0.03 -8.10
C VAL A 372 25.86 -1.40 -8.16
N LYS A 373 26.51 -1.86 -7.09
CA LYS A 373 27.04 -3.22 -6.96
C LYS A 373 26.21 -3.98 -5.96
N LEU A 374 25.74 -5.16 -6.34
CA LEU A 374 25.03 -6.08 -5.46
C LEU A 374 25.90 -7.30 -5.19
N THR A 375 25.86 -7.82 -3.97
CA THR A 375 26.59 -9.02 -3.55
C THR A 375 25.65 -9.89 -2.71
N PRO A 376 25.19 -11.04 -3.23
CA PRO A 376 24.46 -12.02 -2.42
C PRO A 376 25.37 -12.55 -1.31
N GLU A 377 24.87 -12.59 -0.08
CA GLU A 377 25.62 -13.08 1.09
C GLU A 377 24.94 -14.26 1.78
N TYR A 378 23.64 -14.47 1.53
CA TYR A 378 22.88 -15.56 2.12
C TYR A 378 21.78 -16.01 1.18
N GLN A 379 21.49 -17.31 1.24
CA GLN A 379 20.28 -17.91 0.72
C GLN A 379 19.92 -19.11 1.59
N ALA A 380 18.66 -19.24 1.94
CA ALA A 380 18.11 -20.44 2.54
C ALA A 380 16.69 -20.63 2.05
N GLY A 381 16.42 -21.74 1.39
CA GLY A 381 15.07 -22.03 0.89
C GLY A 381 15.08 -22.94 -0.33
N GLY A 382 13.88 -23.24 -0.81
CA GLY A 382 13.66 -23.96 -2.07
C GLY A 382 13.17 -23.08 -3.21
N ILE A 383 12.90 -21.80 -2.93
CA ILE A 383 12.49 -20.79 -3.90
C ILE A 383 13.72 -19.98 -4.34
N GLN A 384 13.74 -19.65 -5.62
CA GLN A 384 14.90 -19.10 -6.30
C GLN A 384 14.65 -17.64 -6.66
N HIS A 385 15.64 -16.79 -6.41
CA HIS A 385 15.45 -15.34 -6.41
C HIS A 385 16.26 -14.63 -7.50
N SER A 386 15.63 -13.64 -8.13
CA SER A 386 16.30 -12.61 -8.93
C SER A 386 16.21 -11.29 -8.20
N MET A 387 17.35 -10.71 -7.80
CA MET A 387 17.41 -9.55 -6.91
C MET A 387 18.16 -8.37 -7.54
N GLY A 388 17.70 -7.16 -7.23
CA GLY A 388 18.07 -5.98 -7.97
C GLY A 388 17.46 -4.70 -7.46
N TYR A 389 17.12 -3.82 -8.39
CA TYR A 389 16.54 -2.52 -8.10
C TYR A 389 15.75 -1.95 -9.27
N VAL A 390 14.87 -1.00 -8.96
CA VAL A 390 14.29 -0.04 -9.89
C VAL A 390 15.12 1.24 -9.83
N ILE A 391 15.50 1.78 -10.98
CA ILE A 391 16.32 3.00 -11.06
C ILE A 391 15.66 4.06 -11.93
N SER A 392 15.71 5.32 -11.48
CA SER A 392 15.24 6.48 -12.22
C SER A 392 16.20 7.67 -12.13
N GLY A 393 16.16 8.55 -13.14
CA GLY A 393 17.02 9.73 -13.22
C GLY A 393 18.32 9.52 -14.00
N THR A 394 18.36 8.48 -14.84
CA THR A 394 19.50 8.10 -15.68
C THR A 394 19.13 8.13 -17.18
N SER A 395 20.07 7.79 -18.05
CA SER A 395 19.80 7.58 -19.48
C SER A 395 19.19 6.21 -19.80
N LYS A 396 19.16 5.28 -18.82
CA LYS A 396 18.65 3.91 -18.93
C LYS A 396 17.88 3.56 -17.66
N ASP A 397 16.70 4.15 -17.58
CA ASP A 397 15.77 3.99 -16.47
C ASP A 397 14.98 2.67 -16.61
N GLY A 398 14.75 1.95 -15.51
CA GLY A 398 14.10 0.65 -15.58
C GLY A 398 14.25 -0.23 -14.34
N VAL A 399 13.87 -1.51 -14.52
CA VAL A 399 14.07 -2.58 -13.53
C VAL A 399 15.31 -3.37 -13.93
N TYR A 400 16.22 -3.57 -12.98
CA TYR A 400 17.50 -4.25 -13.18
C TYR A 400 17.68 -5.30 -12.08
N LEU A 401 17.40 -6.57 -12.39
CA LEU A 401 17.70 -7.70 -11.51
C LEU A 401 19.09 -8.25 -11.85
N VAL A 402 20.07 -7.96 -11.02
CA VAL A 402 21.51 -8.08 -11.34
C VAL A 402 22.17 -9.29 -10.72
N VAL A 403 21.59 -9.85 -9.65
CA VAL A 403 22.14 -11.01 -8.94
C VAL A 403 21.06 -12.06 -8.70
N GLN A 404 21.51 -13.30 -8.51
CA GLN A 404 20.68 -14.42 -8.07
C GLN A 404 21.25 -14.93 -6.74
N ASP A 405 20.39 -15.50 -5.92
CA ASP A 405 20.72 -16.13 -4.64
C ASP A 405 21.58 -17.40 -4.81
N GLU A 406 21.31 -18.16 -5.87
CA GLU A 406 22.07 -19.32 -6.28
C GLU A 406 23.12 -18.96 -7.34
N ASN A 407 24.26 -19.67 -7.35
CA ASN A 407 25.22 -19.61 -8.47
C ASN A 407 24.72 -20.40 -9.70
N THR A 408 23.50 -20.11 -10.12
CA THR A 408 22.86 -20.65 -11.32
C THR A 408 22.52 -19.52 -12.26
N ASN A 409 22.90 -19.61 -13.52
CA ASN A 409 22.49 -18.62 -14.52
C ASN A 409 21.07 -18.94 -15.01
N ARG A 410 20.05 -18.54 -14.24
CA ARG A 410 18.65 -18.67 -14.65
C ARG A 410 18.25 -17.47 -15.50
N TYR A 411 17.71 -17.75 -16.68
CA TYR A 411 17.09 -16.70 -17.46
C TYR A 411 15.81 -16.20 -16.77
N TYR A 412 15.70 -14.89 -16.62
CA TYR A 412 14.46 -14.20 -16.30
C TYR A 412 14.43 -12.90 -17.08
N HIS A 413 13.26 -12.52 -17.58
CA HIS A 413 13.12 -11.45 -18.56
C HIS A 413 13.44 -10.04 -18.01
N LEU A 414 13.52 -9.89 -16.68
CA LEU A 414 13.96 -8.66 -16.00
C LEU A 414 15.43 -8.74 -15.50
N ASN A 415 16.10 -9.88 -15.70
CA ASN A 415 17.51 -9.99 -15.35
C ASN A 415 18.35 -9.16 -16.32
N VAL A 416 19.37 -8.51 -15.77
CA VAL A 416 20.40 -7.87 -16.57
C VAL A 416 21.18 -8.97 -17.30
N PRO A 417 21.36 -8.88 -18.63
CA PRO A 417 22.17 -9.84 -19.36
C PRO A 417 23.59 -9.92 -18.78
N PRO A 418 24.21 -11.11 -18.72
CA PRO A 418 25.60 -11.23 -18.26
C PRO A 418 26.54 -10.34 -19.07
N GLY A 419 27.34 -9.52 -18.38
CA GLY A 419 28.37 -8.66 -18.99
C GLY A 419 27.92 -7.27 -19.44
N MET A 420 26.75 -6.80 -18.99
CA MET A 420 26.27 -5.42 -19.18
C MET A 420 26.37 -4.57 -17.92
#